data_AF-A0A953K4M8-F1
#
_entry.id   AF-A0A953K4M8-F1
#
_cell.length_a   1.000
_cell.length_b   1.000
_cell.length_c   1.000
_cell.angle_alpha   90.00
_cell.angle_beta   90.00
_cell.angle_gamma   90.00
#
_symmetry.space_group_name_H-M   'P 1'
#
loop_
_entity.id
_entity.type
_entity.pdbx_description
1 polymer ?
#
loop_
_entity_poly.entity_id
_entity_poly.type
_entity_poly.pdbx_seq_one_letter_code
_entity_poly.pdbx_strand_id
1 'polypeptide(L)'
;MSAFARKASLLFYSFPVQLLLNHFKRHQVLLLCWMILFAMVTGNFGKYLGIPYLFLDPEYLHQVNFTSFLIMGVLTAGFTAAFHITCYINDGHRFAFIAAHSRPFRKFIINNSVLPVLFLIVYVWQITLFQLSSQFSSG
;
A
#
# COMPACT_ATOMS: atom_id res chain seq x y z
N MET A 1 5.67 34.80 13.12
CA MET A 1 5.71 33.60 12.24
C MET A 1 4.36 33.46 11.56
N SER A 2 4.30 33.40 10.23
CA SER A 2 3.02 33.33 9.50
C SER A 2 2.26 32.05 9.85
N ALA A 3 0.93 32.13 9.94
CA ALA A 3 0.07 30.99 10.24
C ALA A 3 0.29 29.81 9.26
N PHE A 4 0.69 30.13 8.02
CA PHE A 4 1.08 29.17 6.99
C PHE A 4 2.34 28.37 7.36
N ALA A 5 3.41 29.05 7.81
CA ALA A 5 4.65 28.39 8.24
C ALA A 5 4.42 27.45 9.44
N ARG A 6 3.51 27.81 10.35
CA ARG A 6 3.12 26.96 11.49
C ARG A 6 2.31 25.73 11.06
N LYS A 7 1.42 25.87 10.07
CA LYS A 7 0.61 24.76 9.58
C LYS A 7 1.46 23.75 8.78
N ALA A 8 2.41 24.25 7.99
CA ALA A 8 3.38 23.43 7.28
C ALA A 8 4.26 22.63 8.25
N SER A 9 4.81 23.26 9.30
CA SER A 9 5.60 22.53 10.30
C SER A 9 4.77 21.44 11.01
N LEU A 10 3.51 21.72 11.37
CA LEU A 10 2.63 20.71 11.98
C LEU A 10 2.35 19.51 11.08
N LEU A 11 2.26 19.69 9.75
CA LEU A 11 2.10 18.59 8.80
C LEU A 11 3.37 17.75 8.67
N PHE A 12 4.54 18.38 8.58
CA PHE A 12 5.83 17.67 8.51
C PHE A 12 6.18 16.92 9.79
N TYR A 13 5.80 17.46 10.96
CA TYR A 13 5.97 16.81 12.26
C TYR A 13 4.81 15.86 12.62
N SER A 14 3.85 15.65 11.71
CA SER A 14 2.80 14.67 11.94
C SER A 14 3.38 13.26 11.93
N PHE A 15 2.89 12.43 12.85
CA PHE A 15 3.38 11.07 13.04
C PHE A 15 3.32 10.18 11.78
N PRO A 16 2.26 10.25 10.93
CA PRO A 16 2.24 9.52 9.64
C PRO A 16 3.34 9.95 8.67
N VAL A 17 3.64 11.26 8.58
CA VAL A 17 4.68 11.78 7.68
C VAL A 17 6.06 11.38 8.18
N GLN A 18 6.29 11.44 9.49
CA GLN A 18 7.54 10.97 10.10
C GLN A 18 7.77 9.47 9.85
N LEU A 19 6.72 8.65 9.98
CA LEU A 19 6.79 7.23 9.64
C LEU A 19 7.12 7.05 8.16
N LEU A 20 6.46 7.75 7.25
CA LEU A 20 6.75 7.67 5.82
C LEU A 20 8.21 8.02 5.50
N LEU A 21 8.73 9.12 6.06
CA LEU A 21 10.14 9.52 5.93
C LEU A 21 11.10 8.47 6.51
N ASN A 22 10.71 7.81 7.60
CA ASN A 22 11.50 6.74 8.19
C ASN A 22 11.64 5.52 7.27
N HIS A 23 10.64 5.21 6.43
CA HIS A 23 10.76 4.13 5.45
C HIS A 23 11.91 4.39 4.47
N PHE A 24 12.03 5.62 3.96
CA PHE A 24 13.11 6.00 3.05
C PHE A 24 14.50 5.91 3.70
N LYS A 25 14.58 6.13 5.02
CA LYS A 25 15.84 6.10 5.76
C LYS A 25 16.26 4.70 6.20
N ARG A 26 15.32 3.83 6.55
CA ARG A 26 15.62 2.57 7.26
C ARG A 26 15.03 1.30 6.64
N HIS A 27 14.03 1.43 5.77
CA HIS A 27 13.28 0.30 5.20
C HIS A 27 13.27 0.30 3.67
N GLN A 28 14.45 0.47 3.07
CA GLN A 28 14.60 0.53 1.61
C GLN A 28 14.12 -0.75 0.92
N VAL A 29 14.37 -1.92 1.53
CA VAL A 29 13.92 -3.21 0.99
C VAL A 29 12.39 -3.31 0.97
N LEU A 30 11.71 -2.90 2.05
CA LEU A 30 10.24 -2.90 2.08
C LEU A 30 9.67 -1.91 1.05
N LEU A 31 10.28 -0.73 0.90
CA LEU A 31 9.87 0.22 -0.14
C LEU A 31 10.10 -0.35 -1.54
N LEU A 32 11.18 -1.08 -1.77
CA LEU A 32 11.42 -1.75 -3.06
C LEU A 32 10.31 -2.76 -3.37
N CYS A 33 9.89 -3.57 -2.40
CA CYS A 33 8.75 -4.48 -2.57
C CYS A 33 7.47 -3.72 -2.98
N TRP A 34 7.16 -2.61 -2.31
CA TRP A 34 6.02 -1.76 -2.68
C TRP A 34 6.17 -1.15 -4.07
N MET A 35 7.33 -0.61 -4.41
CA MET A 35 7.59 -0.02 -5.73
C MET A 35 7.40 -1.04 -6.86
N ILE A 36 7.84 -2.28 -6.67
CA ILE A 36 7.63 -3.36 -7.63
C ILE A 36 6.13 -3.64 -7.81
N LEU A 37 5.37 -3.73 -6.71
CA LEU A 37 3.91 -3.91 -6.79
C LEU A 37 3.21 -2.76 -7.52
N PHE A 38 3.58 -1.51 -7.22
CA PHE A 38 3.07 -0.36 -7.96
C PHE A 38 3.41 -0.47 -9.45
N ALA A 39 4.65 -0.81 -9.80
CA ALA A 39 5.08 -0.92 -11.19
C ALA A 39 4.35 -2.05 -11.95
N MET A 40 4.06 -3.17 -11.30
CA MET A 40 3.27 -4.27 -11.87
C MET A 40 1.83 -3.82 -12.15
N VAL A 41 1.17 -3.22 -11.16
CA VAL A 41 -0.23 -2.79 -11.25
C VAL A 41 -0.42 -1.63 -12.24
N THR A 42 0.55 -0.71 -12.35
CA THR A 42 0.48 0.38 -13.35
C THR A 42 0.90 -0.04 -14.75
N GLY A 43 1.31 -1.30 -14.95
CA GLY A 43 1.78 -1.79 -16.25
C GLY A 43 3.17 -1.30 -16.67
N ASN A 44 3.93 -0.69 -15.74
CA ASN A 44 5.30 -0.23 -15.98
C ASN A 44 6.34 -1.36 -15.82
N PHE A 45 5.93 -2.51 -15.30
CA PHE A 45 6.78 -3.69 -15.14
C PHE A 45 6.08 -4.93 -15.70
N GLY A 46 6.81 -5.73 -16.48
CA GLY A 46 6.35 -7.06 -16.89
C GLY A 46 5.17 -7.07 -17.87
N LYS A 47 4.86 -5.95 -18.54
CA LYS A 47 3.71 -5.82 -19.45
C LYS A 47 3.70 -6.87 -20.57
N TYR A 48 4.85 -7.11 -21.20
CA TYR A 48 4.99 -8.12 -22.27
C TYR A 48 4.87 -9.56 -21.78
N LEU A 49 5.14 -9.80 -20.49
CA LEU A 49 4.98 -11.11 -19.84
C LEU A 49 3.55 -11.33 -19.32
N GLY A 50 2.67 -10.34 -19.48
CA GLY A 50 1.30 -10.39 -18.96
C GLY A 50 1.19 -10.25 -17.44
N ILE A 51 2.27 -9.85 -16.74
CA ILE A 51 2.27 -9.71 -15.27
C ILE A 51 1.14 -8.79 -14.77
N PRO A 52 0.84 -7.63 -15.38
CA PRO A 52 -0.26 -6.78 -14.93
C PRO A 52 -1.63 -7.48 -14.93
N TYR A 53 -1.88 -8.40 -15.87
CA TYR A 53 -3.15 -9.13 -15.95
C TYR A 53 -3.37 -10.03 -14.73
N LEU A 54 -2.31 -10.57 -14.12
CA LEU A 54 -2.40 -11.35 -12.88
C LEU A 54 -2.98 -10.55 -11.70
N PHE A 55 -2.92 -9.22 -11.77
CA PHE A 55 -3.48 -8.30 -10.78
C PHE A 55 -4.81 -7.69 -11.24
N LEU A 56 -4.88 -7.21 -12.49
CA LEU A 56 -6.01 -6.44 -12.99
C LEU A 56 -7.19 -7.32 -13.44
N ASP A 57 -6.91 -8.56 -13.82
CA ASP A 57 -7.87 -9.55 -14.32
C ASP A 57 -7.50 -10.96 -13.84
N PRO A 58 -7.51 -11.19 -12.52
CA PRO A 58 -7.05 -12.46 -11.95
C PRO A 58 -7.95 -13.61 -12.40
N GLU A 59 -7.34 -14.66 -12.96
CA GLU A 59 -8.01 -15.89 -13.37
C GLU A 59 -7.83 -16.98 -12.31
N TYR A 60 -8.92 -17.57 -11.86
CA TYR A 60 -8.92 -18.73 -10.97
C TYR A 60 -9.83 -19.81 -11.55
N LEU A 61 -9.30 -21.03 -11.72
CA LEU A 61 -10.01 -22.14 -12.37
C LEU A 61 -10.63 -21.75 -13.73
N HIS A 62 -9.87 -21.05 -14.56
CA HIS A 62 -10.31 -20.58 -15.89
C HIS A 62 -11.46 -19.59 -15.88
N GLN A 63 -11.68 -18.91 -14.75
CA GLN A 63 -12.72 -17.91 -14.60
C GLN A 63 -12.18 -16.66 -13.91
N VAL A 64 -12.58 -15.51 -14.42
CA VAL A 64 -12.45 -14.23 -13.73
C VAL A 64 -13.77 -13.97 -13.03
N ASN A 65 -13.80 -14.15 -11.71
CA ASN A 65 -15.00 -13.93 -10.90
C ASN A 65 -14.66 -13.30 -9.55
N PHE A 66 -15.67 -13.12 -8.71
CA PHE A 66 -15.50 -12.55 -7.38
C PHE A 66 -14.45 -13.31 -6.54
N THR A 67 -14.40 -14.65 -6.65
CA THR A 67 -13.43 -15.48 -5.92
C THR A 67 -11.99 -15.18 -6.36
N SER A 68 -11.76 -14.99 -7.67
CA SER A 68 -10.44 -14.63 -8.19
C SER A 68 -9.95 -13.30 -7.60
N PHE A 69 -10.82 -12.28 -7.58
CA PHE A 69 -10.51 -10.99 -6.94
C PHE A 69 -10.41 -11.10 -5.42
N LEU A 70 -11.20 -11.97 -4.77
CA LEU A 70 -11.13 -12.21 -3.33
C LEU A 70 -9.77 -12.79 -2.93
N ILE A 71 -9.25 -13.76 -3.69
CA ILE A 71 -7.92 -14.34 -3.47
C ILE A 71 -6.85 -13.23 -3.56
N MET A 72 -6.90 -12.39 -4.58
CA MET A 72 -5.99 -11.25 -4.72
C MET A 72 -6.11 -10.25 -3.56
N GLY A 73 -7.33 -9.99 -3.09
CA GLY A 73 -7.60 -9.17 -1.91
C GLY A 73 -6.98 -9.76 -0.65
N VAL A 74 -7.13 -11.07 -0.40
CA VAL A 74 -6.55 -11.77 0.74
C VAL A 74 -5.02 -11.73 0.69
N LEU A 75 -4.42 -11.96 -0.48
CA LEU A 75 -2.96 -11.88 -0.65
C LEU A 75 -2.44 -10.45 -0.39
N THR A 76 -3.13 -9.44 -0.90
CA THR A 76 -2.80 -8.02 -0.69
C THR A 76 -2.94 -7.63 0.79
N ALA A 77 -3.97 -8.12 1.46
CA ALA A 77 -4.18 -7.92 2.90
C ALA A 77 -3.10 -8.61 3.74
N GLY A 78 -2.72 -9.85 3.37
CA GLY A 78 -1.63 -10.59 4.00
C GLY A 78 -0.28 -9.88 3.86
N PHE A 79 0.04 -9.39 2.66
CA PHE A 79 1.24 -8.57 2.42
C PHE A 79 1.23 -7.29 3.25
N THR A 80 0.10 -6.58 3.29
CA THR A 80 -0.06 -5.36 4.10
C THR A 80 0.11 -5.63 5.59
N ALA A 81 -0.46 -6.73 6.10
CA ALA A 81 -0.31 -7.13 7.49
C ALA A 81 1.14 -7.47 7.83
N ALA A 82 1.83 -8.21 6.94
CA ALA A 82 3.25 -8.51 7.09
C ALA A 82 4.12 -7.24 7.11
N PHE A 83 3.84 -6.28 6.23
CA PHE A 83 4.48 -4.96 6.24
C PHE A 83 4.27 -4.24 7.58
N HIS A 84 3.03 -4.16 8.06
CA HIS A 84 2.68 -3.50 9.32
C HIS A 84 3.37 -4.13 10.54
N ILE A 85 3.38 -5.46 10.62
CA ILE A 85 4.05 -6.20 11.70
C ILE A 85 5.56 -5.98 11.65
N THR A 86 6.17 -6.08 10.47
CA THR A 86 7.63 -5.90 10.30
C THR A 86 8.06 -4.50 10.72
N CYS A 87 7.35 -3.46 10.28
CA CYS A 87 7.63 -2.09 10.70
C CYS A 87 7.46 -1.90 12.21
N TYR A 88 6.45 -2.53 12.82
CA TYR A 88 6.23 -2.44 14.27
C TYR A 88 7.33 -3.14 15.07
N ILE A 89 7.81 -4.31 14.62
CA ILE A 89 8.92 -5.01 15.28
C ILE A 89 10.22 -4.18 15.18
N ASN A 90 10.51 -3.61 14.01
CA ASN A 90 11.78 -2.93 13.76
C ASN A 90 11.86 -1.52 14.39
N ASP A 91 10.77 -0.76 14.39
CA ASP A 91 10.78 0.63 14.87
C ASP A 91 9.86 0.90 16.05
N GLY A 92 8.96 -0.02 16.39
CA GLY A 92 7.99 0.19 17.45
C GLY A 92 8.65 0.67 18.74
N HIS A 93 9.71 -0.01 19.19
CA HIS A 93 10.41 0.30 20.44
C HIS A 93 10.98 1.73 20.50
N ARG A 94 11.16 2.42 19.36
CA ARG A 94 11.71 3.78 19.32
C ARG A 94 10.70 4.85 19.65
N PHE A 95 9.41 4.52 19.66
CA PHE A 95 8.37 5.50 19.90
C PHE A 95 7.81 5.40 21.31
N ALA A 96 7.84 6.53 22.04
CA ALA A 96 7.40 6.62 23.42
C ALA A 96 5.91 6.23 23.65
N PHE A 97 5.08 6.27 22.60
CA PHE A 97 3.66 5.91 22.71
C PHE A 97 3.42 4.43 23.03
N ILE A 98 4.43 3.56 22.87
CA ILE A 98 4.32 2.13 23.20
C ILE A 98 4.09 1.91 24.70
N ALA A 99 4.73 2.74 25.54
CA ALA A 99 4.62 2.63 26.99
C ALA A 99 3.38 3.36 27.56
N ALA A 100 2.80 4.31 26.82
CA ALA A 100 1.79 5.23 27.33
C ALA A 100 0.33 4.85 27.00
N HIS A 101 0.09 3.99 26.01
CA HIS A 101 -1.26 3.68 25.54
C HIS A 101 -1.59 2.19 25.60
N SER A 102 -2.85 1.88 25.89
CA SER A 102 -3.37 0.51 26.02
C SER A 102 -3.41 -0.29 24.71
N ARG A 103 -3.28 0.35 23.54
CA ARG A 103 -3.35 -0.28 22.21
C ARG A 103 -2.30 0.29 21.24
N PRO A 104 -0.99 0.12 21.52
CA PRO A 104 0.07 0.80 20.78
C PRO A 104 0.18 0.31 19.34
N PHE A 105 0.04 -1.00 19.12
CA PHE A 105 0.06 -1.61 17.79
C PHE A 105 -1.00 -1.03 16.84
N ARG A 106 -2.26 -0.92 17.30
CA ARG A 106 -3.35 -0.39 16.48
C ARG A 106 -3.10 1.06 16.08
N LYS A 107 -2.58 1.88 17.00
CA LYS A 107 -2.22 3.28 16.71
C LYS A 107 -1.07 3.35 15.71
N PHE A 108 -0.05 2.51 15.86
CA PHE A 108 1.06 2.46 14.91
C PHE A 108 0.58 2.12 13.50
N ILE A 109 -0.21 1.05 13.36
CA ILE A 109 -0.75 0.61 12.07
C ILE A 109 -1.52 1.71 11.36
N ILE A 110 -2.47 2.34 12.05
CA ILE A 110 -3.31 3.39 11.44
C ILE A 110 -2.45 4.53 10.89
N ASN A 111 -1.39 4.93 11.62
CA ASN A 111 -0.48 5.97 11.16
C ASN A 111 0.50 5.46 10.08
N ASN A 112 0.80 4.16 10.06
CA ASN A 112 1.63 3.50 9.04
C ASN A 112 0.83 2.96 7.84
N SER A 113 -0.43 3.36 7.69
CA SER A 113 -1.30 2.88 6.58
C SER A 113 -1.22 3.74 5.32
N VAL A 114 -0.41 4.80 5.30
CA VAL A 114 -0.30 5.71 4.15
C VAL A 114 0.07 4.97 2.87
N LEU A 115 1.13 4.15 2.91
CA LEU A 115 1.62 3.43 1.75
C LEU A 115 0.65 2.30 1.29
N PRO A 116 0.14 1.43 2.19
CA PRO A 116 -0.89 0.46 1.83
C PRO A 116 -2.19 1.06 1.27
N VAL A 117 -2.68 2.15 1.85
CA VAL A 117 -3.91 2.81 1.39
C VAL A 117 -3.69 3.44 0.02
N LEU A 118 -2.53 4.07 -0.20
CA LEU A 118 -2.18 4.60 -1.52
C LEU A 118 -2.13 3.49 -2.58
N PHE A 119 -1.52 2.35 -2.25
CA PHE A 119 -1.50 1.20 -3.15
C PHE A 119 -2.91 0.69 -3.46
N LEU A 120 -3.76 0.55 -2.45
CA LEU A 120 -5.14 0.09 -2.63
C LEU A 120 -5.93 1.03 -3.55
N ILE A 121 -5.81 2.34 -3.37
CA ILE A 121 -6.47 3.34 -4.22
C ILE A 121 -6.00 3.18 -5.68
N VAL A 122 -4.69 3.13 -5.91
CA VAL A 122 -4.13 2.96 -7.26
C VAL A 122 -4.57 1.62 -7.85
N TYR A 123 -4.57 0.55 -7.06
CA TYR A 123 -4.94 -0.78 -7.52
C TYR A 123 -6.40 -0.85 -7.96
N VAL A 124 -7.33 -0.37 -7.13
CA VAL A 124 -8.75 -0.32 -7.49
C VAL A 124 -8.97 0.56 -8.72
N TRP A 125 -8.31 1.72 -8.80
CA TRP A 125 -8.37 2.60 -9.95
C TRP A 125 -7.92 1.90 -11.24
N GLN A 126 -6.78 1.21 -11.21
CA GLN A 126 -6.27 0.47 -12.38
C GLN A 126 -7.19 -0.70 -12.77
N ILE A 127 -7.77 -1.42 -11.80
CA ILE A 127 -8.77 -2.46 -12.10
C ILE A 127 -9.96 -1.85 -12.83
N THR A 128 -10.53 -0.75 -12.32
CA THR A 128 -11.69 -0.11 -12.95
C THR A 128 -11.37 0.36 -14.38
N LEU A 129 -10.22 1.00 -14.58
CA LEU A 129 -9.77 1.41 -15.91
C LEU A 129 -9.60 0.22 -16.85
N PHE A 130 -8.96 -0.84 -16.38
CA PHE A 130 -8.73 -2.05 -17.16
C PHE A 130 -10.05 -2.69 -17.60
N GLN A 131 -10.96 -2.91 -16.65
CA GLN A 131 -12.26 -3.55 -16.92
C GLN A 131 -13.12 -2.73 -17.89
N LEU A 132 -13.12 -1.40 -17.78
CA LEU A 132 -13.77 -0.53 -18.76
C LEU A 132 -13.15 -0.66 -20.15
N SER A 133 -11.82 -0.61 -20.25
CA SER A 133 -11.12 -0.71 -21.54
C SER A 133 -11.33 -2.05 -22.24
N SER A 134 -11.38 -3.15 -21.48
CA SER A 134 -11.64 -4.49 -22.00
C SER A 134 -13.06 -4.62 -22.56
N GLN A 135 -14.06 -4.04 -21.89
CA GLN A 135 -15.45 -4.02 -22.37
C GLN A 135 -15.60 -3.22 -23.68
N PHE A 136 -14.97 -2.05 -23.79
CA PHE A 136 -15.01 -1.26 -25.04
C PHE A 136 -14.30 -1.93 -26.21
N SER A 137 -13.28 -2.75 -25.95
CA SER A 137 -12.53 -3.45 -27.00
C SER A 137 -13.23 -4.72 -27.53
N SER A 138 -14.23 -5.21 -26.80
CA SER A 138 -14.98 -6.43 -27.12
C SER A 138 -16.39 -6.18 -27.66
N GLY A 139 -16.81 -4.91 -27.80
CA GLY A 139 -18.02 -4.48 -28.50
C GLY A 139 -17.70 -3.86 -29.84
#